data_AF-A0A8C4TB13-F1
#
_entry.id   AF-A0A8C4TB13-F1
#
_cell.length_a   1.000
_cell.length_b   1.000
_cell.length_c   1.000
_cell.angle_alpha   90.00
_cell.angle_beta   90.00
_cell.angle_gamma   90.00
#
_symmetry.space_group_name_H-M   'P 1'
#
loop_
_entity.id
_entity.type
_entity.pdbx_description
1 polymer ?
#
loop_
_entity_poly.entity_id
_entity_poly.type
_entity_poly.pdbx_seq_one_letter_code
_entity_poly.pdbx_strand_id
1 'polypeptide(L)'
;MGKRQRVGDMVEVVPNQRYNAHLVPEDDSFTCQEPGVYVLRFDNTYSLFHSKKVSFNVEVLLPDRGAETQAQETGAAANCQ
;
A
#
# COMPACT_ATOMS: atom_id res chain seq x y z
N MET A 1 -8.13 8.66 -17.87
CA MET A 1 -8.49 9.59 -16.79
C MET A 1 -9.29 8.84 -15.74
N GLY A 2 -8.76 8.65 -14.52
CA GLY A 2 -9.46 7.95 -13.43
C GLY A 2 -10.70 8.74 -12.98
N LYS A 3 -11.83 8.06 -12.80
CA LYS A 3 -13.05 8.67 -12.25
C LYS A 3 -12.81 9.01 -10.77
N ARG A 4 -13.27 10.17 -10.31
CA ARG A 4 -13.28 10.51 -8.88
C ARG A 4 -14.26 9.57 -8.16
N GLN A 5 -13.74 8.61 -7.41
CA GLN A 5 -14.52 7.78 -6.50
C GLN A 5 -14.44 8.34 -5.07
N ARG A 6 -15.51 8.15 -4.29
CA ARG A 6 -15.51 8.52 -2.87
C ARG A 6 -14.76 7.44 -2.09
N VAL A 7 -14.06 7.85 -1.04
CA VAL A 7 -13.28 6.94 -0.19
C VAL A 7 -14.14 5.81 0.39
N GLY A 8 -15.39 6.10 0.77
CA GLY A 8 -16.31 5.08 1.31
C GLY A 8 -16.79 4.04 0.29
N ASP A 9 -16.56 4.27 -1.00
CA ASP A 9 -16.86 3.30 -2.07
C ASP A 9 -15.61 2.46 -2.44
N MET A 10 -14.48 2.64 -1.74
CA MET A 10 -13.21 1.94 -1.98
C MET A 10 -12.95 0.87 -0.92
N VAL A 11 -12.26 -0.20 -1.29
CA VAL A 11 -11.80 -1.24 -0.35
C VAL A 11 -10.48 -0.78 0.28
N GLU A 12 -10.43 -0.76 1.61
CA GLU A 12 -9.20 -0.46 2.34
C GLU A 12 -8.30 -1.70 2.36
N VAL A 13 -7.17 -1.63 1.64
CA VAL A 13 -6.19 -2.72 1.55
C VAL A 13 -5.04 -2.57 2.55
N VAL A 14 -4.73 -1.32 2.94
CA VAL A 14 -3.79 -0.99 4.03
C VAL A 14 -4.53 -0.05 4.97
N PRO A 15 -4.63 -0.38 6.28
CA PRO A 15 -5.35 0.45 7.23
C PRO A 15 -4.71 1.83 7.36
N ASN A 16 -5.53 2.89 7.41
CA ASN A 16 -5.02 4.23 7.65
C ASN A 16 -4.42 4.34 9.06
N GLN A 17 -3.10 4.56 9.11
CA GLN A 17 -2.36 4.75 10.35
C GLN A 17 -1.76 6.15 10.42
N ARG A 18 -1.55 6.63 11.66
CA ARG A 18 -0.89 7.91 11.91
C ARG A 18 0.62 7.69 11.93
N TYR A 19 1.30 8.22 10.91
CA TYR A 19 2.76 8.19 10.83
C TYR A 19 3.40 9.50 11.29
N ASN A 20 4.58 9.40 11.88
CA ASN A 20 5.37 10.55 12.35
C ASN A 20 6.47 10.94 11.33
N ALA A 21 6.08 11.08 10.07
CA ALA A 21 6.99 11.32 8.94
C ALA A 21 7.72 12.68 8.92
N HIS A 22 7.62 13.47 10.00
CA HIS A 22 8.28 14.76 10.15
C HIS A 22 9.73 14.65 10.65
N LEU A 23 10.07 13.50 11.25
CA LEU A 23 11.41 13.24 11.77
C LEU A 23 12.19 12.32 10.83
N VAL A 24 11.54 11.30 10.31
CA VAL A 24 12.10 10.29 9.41
C VAL A 24 11.07 9.97 8.33
N PRO A 25 11.46 9.88 7.04
CA PRO A 25 10.55 9.40 6.00
C PRO A 25 10.09 7.98 6.31
N GLU A 26 8.81 7.71 6.08
CA GLU A 26 8.28 6.34 6.16
C GLU A 26 8.50 5.64 4.82
N ASP A 27 8.90 4.38 4.87
CA ASP A 27 9.05 3.49 3.73
C ASP A 27 8.20 2.25 3.99
N ASP A 28 7.30 1.94 3.07
CA ASP A 28 6.41 0.78 3.16
C ASP A 28 6.14 0.21 1.76
N SER A 29 5.86 -1.09 1.70
CA SER A 29 5.60 -1.81 0.45
C SER A 29 4.35 -2.66 0.57
N PHE A 30 3.59 -2.75 -0.52
CA PHE A 30 2.37 -3.53 -0.57
C PHE A 30 2.34 -4.36 -1.85
N THR A 31 2.12 -5.67 -1.72
CA THR A 31 1.95 -6.56 -2.87
C THR A 31 0.52 -6.49 -3.37
N CYS A 32 0.35 -6.02 -4.60
CA CYS A 32 -0.95 -5.96 -5.29
C CYS A 32 -1.46 -7.37 -5.60
N GLN A 33 -2.31 -7.93 -4.73
CA GLN A 33 -2.86 -9.28 -4.90
C GLN A 33 -3.91 -9.34 -6.02
N GLU A 34 -4.72 -8.28 -6.16
CA GLU A 34 -5.79 -8.21 -7.15
C GLU A 34 -5.48 -7.14 -8.22
N PRO A 35 -5.78 -7.40 -9.49
CA PRO A 35 -5.61 -6.39 -10.53
C PRO A 35 -6.65 -5.28 -10.34
N GLY A 36 -6.18 -4.03 -10.30
CA GLY A 36 -7.07 -2.90 -10.07
C GLY A 36 -6.36 -1.55 -9.97
N VAL A 37 -7.12 -0.54 -9.58
CA VAL A 37 -6.61 0.81 -9.34
C VAL A 37 -6.39 0.97 -7.84
N TYR A 38 -5.12 1.11 -7.46
CA TYR A 38 -4.72 1.37 -6.07
C TYR A 38 -4.65 2.87 -5.81
N VAL A 39 -5.17 3.30 -4.67
CA VAL A 39 -5.23 4.71 -4.28
C VAL A 39 -4.42 4.92 -3.01
N LEU A 40 -3.34 5.69 -3.10
CA LEU A 40 -2.59 6.12 -1.92
C LEU A 40 -3.26 7.36 -1.32
N ARG A 41 -3.73 7.24 -0.07
CA ARG A 41 -4.46 8.29 0.65
C ARG A 41 -3.57 8.91 1.74
N PHE A 42 -3.19 10.17 1.55
CA PHE A 42 -2.57 10.97 2.59
C PHE A 42 -3.65 11.69 3.40
N ASP A 43 -3.81 11.29 4.66
CA ASP A 43 -4.84 11.80 5.56
C ASP A 43 -4.25 12.83 6.55
N ASN A 44 -4.82 14.03 6.59
CA ASN A 44 -4.40 15.10 7.51
C ASN A 44 -5.44 15.39 8.61
N THR A 45 -6.35 14.46 8.90
CA THR A 45 -7.43 14.65 9.90
C THR A 45 -6.88 15.03 11.29
N TYR A 46 -5.62 14.74 11.58
CA TYR A 46 -4.97 15.07 12.85
C TYR A 46 -4.42 16.51 12.95
N SER A 47 -4.46 17.33 11.89
CA SER A 47 -4.04 18.74 11.95
C SER A 47 -5.20 19.67 11.68
N LEU A 48 -5.86 20.09 12.76
CA LEU A 48 -7.07 20.92 12.71
C LEU A 48 -6.82 22.32 12.15
N PHE A 49 -5.63 22.88 12.34
CA PHE A 49 -5.34 24.29 12.04
C PHE A 49 -4.27 24.49 10.96
N HIS A 50 -3.57 23.43 10.55
CA HIS A 50 -2.41 23.55 9.68
C HIS A 50 -2.44 22.52 8.55
N SER A 51 -2.35 23.04 7.32
CA SER A 51 -2.09 22.23 6.13
C SER A 51 -0.70 21.60 6.21
N LYS A 52 -0.59 20.35 5.77
CA LYS A 52 0.70 19.67 5.61
C LYS A 52 1.09 19.60 4.14
N LYS A 53 2.36 19.84 3.86
CA LYS A 53 2.97 19.49 2.58
C LYS A 53 3.53 18.07 2.71
N VAL A 54 3.10 17.18 1.83
CA VAL A 54 3.57 15.79 1.79
C VAL A 54 4.46 15.61 0.57
N SER A 55 5.70 15.16 0.81
CA SER A 55 6.63 14.72 -0.24
C SER A 55 6.59 13.19 -0.25
N PHE A 56 6.41 12.59 -1.42
CA PHE A 56 6.32 11.14 -1.56
C PHE A 56 6.98 10.68 -2.85
N ASN A 57 7.45 9.42 -2.85
CA ASN A 57 7.87 8.69 -4.03
C ASN A 57 7.12 7.35 -4.03
N VAL A 58 6.63 6.94 -5.20
CA VAL A 58 5.89 5.68 -5.36
C VAL A 58 6.46 4.98 -6.57
N GLU A 59 6.89 3.74 -6.34
CA GLU A 59 7.41 2.85 -7.37
C GLU A 59 6.54 1.60 -7.45
N VAL A 60 6.26 1.15 -8.67
CA VAL A 60 5.58 -0.13 -8.92
C VAL A 60 6.62 -1.11 -9.41
N LEU A 61 6.99 -2.05 -8.53
CA LEU A 61 7.90 -3.13 -8.87
C LEU A 61 7.10 -4.25 -9.54
N LEU A 62 7.35 -4.47 -10.83
CA LEU A 62 6.76 -5.58 -11.56
C LEU A 62 7.45 -6.88 -11.13
N PRO A 63 6.71 -8.00 -10.99
CA PRO A 63 7.35 -9.28 -10.75
C PRO A 63 8.22 -9.64 -11.95
N ASP A 64 9.46 -10.07 -11.68
CA ASP A 64 10.28 -10.67 -12.72
C ASP A 64 9.62 -11.96 -13.19
N ARG A 65 9.50 -12.16 -14.50
CA ARG A 65 8.89 -13.37 -15.11
C ARG A 65 9.57 -14.69 -14.68
N GLY A 66 10.69 -14.62 -13.98
CA GLY A 66 11.39 -15.77 -13.39
C GLY A 66 11.13 -16.00 -11.89
N ALA A 67 10.46 -15.07 -11.19
CA ALA A 67 10.23 -15.12 -9.74
C ALA A 67 8.86 -15.71 -9.36
N GLU A 68 7.88 -15.71 -10.27
CA GLU A 68 6.54 -16.28 -10.05
C GLU A 68 6.59 -17.79 -9.74
N THR A 69 7.64 -18.49 -10.19
CA THR A 69 7.82 -19.93 -9.94
C THR A 69 8.20 -20.26 -8.48
N GLN A 70 8.66 -19.30 -7.66
CA GLN A 70 9.23 -19.62 -6.34
C GLN A 70 8.32 -19.29 -5.14
N ALA A 71 7.25 -18.51 -5.33
CA ALA A 71 6.36 -18.14 -4.23
C ALA A 71 5.21 -19.13 -3.95
N GLN A 72 5.00 -20.12 -4.83
CA GLN A 72 3.89 -21.09 -4.71
C GLN A 72 4.29 -22.46 -4.14
N GLU A 73 5.58 -22.70 -3.89
CA GLU A 73 6.09 -23.98 -3.33
C GLU A 73 6.42 -23.95 -1.83
N THR A 74 6.40 -22.82 -1.14
CA THR A 74 6.72 -22.76 0.31
C THR A 74 5.51 -22.88 1.24
N GLY A 75 4.29 -23.04 0.70
CA GLY A 75 3.05 -23.22 1.49
C GLY A 75 2.61 -24.66 1.75
N ALA A 76 3.33 -25.68 1.23
CA ALA A 76 2.88 -27.07 1.27
C ALA A 76 3.83 -28.01 2.02
N ALA A 77 4.30 -27.64 3.22
CA ALA A 77 4.95 -28.59 4.13
C ALA A 77 4.95 -28.10 5.59
N ALA A 78 3.77 -28.09 6.22
CA ALA A 78 3.66 -28.18 7.67
C ALA A 78 2.42 -28.99 8.06
N ASN A 79 2.31 -30.20 7.52
CA ASN A 79 1.60 -31.30 8.17
C ASN A 79 2.61 -32.41 8.43
N CYS A 80 3.26 -32.34 9.58
CA CYS A 80 3.93 -33.48 10.18
C CYS A 80 3.14 -33.81 11.45
N GLN A 81 2.47 -34.97 11.37
CA GLN A 81 2.01 -35.89 12.42
C GLN A 81 2.03 -35.41 13.87
#